data_AF-A0A1Y1VKE7-F1
#
_entry.id   AF-A0A1Y1VKE7-F1
#
_cell.length_a   1.000
_cell.length_b   1.000
_cell.length_c   1.000
_cell.angle_alpha   90.00
_cell.angle_beta   90.00
_cell.angle_gamma   90.00
#
_symmetry.space_group_name_H-M   'P 1'
#
loop_
_entity.id
_entity.type
_entity.pdbx_description
1 polymer ?
#
loop_
_entity_poly.entity_id
_entity_poly.type
_entity_poly.pdbx_seq_one_letter_code
_entity_poly.pdbx_strand_id
1 'polypeptide(L)'
;MNKIAFKKKTTSDDLELNPQEDLNIVLPRHKCHAYISIFEDAINQLAVLADVVPMGNQNRPKENDKIAKVLKSRRILDSSDKDNSDNNTQMNQMNNMMKIQSERNFIQSLFQKTINELNENKFQSLIHTVIDEYDKKNRYKNTINKANEASELLKELQTKLSSEKILLEEETNERNQVIQQLKDTIQEITTLTASEQKYIKKETKANEASVKGICQKEEAALLEKKHLLQKKIEHEQSAHERIVEFLERQRGELEKQIEEWMQKYEHDIESKCQQIQNVQSQLEQDTEEFESLIQKYEELETLVQEDREQQQQLEYQQELNELRNEAARKIQRWWRRILKYKKGKLKSSKKGKKGKKKGKKGDGKKKASKKKK
;
A
#
# COMPACT_ATOMS: atom_id res chain seq x y z
N MET A 1 -40.52 -65.16 6.90
CA MET A 1 -40.55 -66.63 7.10
C MET A 1 -41.93 -67.16 6.73
N ASN A 2 -42.14 -67.52 5.47
CA ASN A 2 -43.32 -68.29 5.03
C ASN A 2 -42.79 -69.44 4.17
N LYS A 3 -42.73 -70.64 4.78
CA LYS A 3 -42.33 -71.88 4.11
C LYS A 3 -43.51 -72.39 3.29
N ILE A 4 -43.51 -72.11 1.99
CA ILE A 4 -44.41 -72.79 1.05
C ILE A 4 -43.78 -74.15 0.78
N ALA A 5 -44.27 -75.15 1.51
CA ALA A 5 -43.91 -76.54 1.33
C ALA A 5 -44.41 -77.01 -0.05
N PHE A 6 -43.48 -77.18 -1.00
CA PHE A 6 -43.74 -77.91 -2.23
C PHE A 6 -44.00 -79.38 -1.86
N LYS A 7 -45.28 -79.72 -1.72
CA LYS A 7 -45.74 -81.12 -1.67
C LYS A 7 -45.33 -81.76 -3.00
N LYS A 8 -44.24 -82.53 -3.00
CA LYS A 8 -43.97 -83.50 -4.06
C LYS A 8 -45.17 -84.44 -4.08
N LYS A 9 -46.05 -84.25 -5.06
CA LYS A 9 -47.07 -85.21 -5.43
C LYS A 9 -46.29 -86.40 -6.00
N THR A 10 -46.04 -87.39 -5.16
CA THR A 10 -45.53 -88.70 -5.55
C THR A 10 -46.57 -89.30 -6.49
N THR A 11 -46.36 -89.10 -7.79
CA THR A 11 -47.10 -89.80 -8.83
C THR A 11 -46.75 -91.28 -8.70
N SER A 12 -47.76 -92.06 -8.37
CA SER A 12 -47.76 -93.50 -8.10
C SER A 12 -47.50 -94.36 -9.34
N ASP A 13 -46.61 -93.95 -10.25
CA ASP A 13 -46.37 -94.63 -11.54
C ASP A 13 -44.88 -94.66 -11.92
N ASP A 14 -43.98 -94.83 -10.96
CA ASP A 14 -42.60 -95.23 -11.25
C ASP A 14 -42.52 -96.76 -11.23
N LEU A 15 -42.93 -97.39 -12.35
CA LEU A 15 -42.57 -98.76 -12.67
C LEU A 15 -41.04 -98.80 -12.89
N GLU A 16 -40.29 -99.18 -11.86
CA GLU A 16 -38.89 -99.58 -12.00
C GLU A 16 -38.84 -100.89 -12.79
N LEU A 17 -38.77 -100.79 -14.12
CA LEU A 17 -38.44 -101.91 -15.01
C LEU A 17 -36.96 -102.24 -14.79
N ASN A 18 -36.67 -103.44 -14.31
CA ASN A 18 -35.31 -103.89 -14.03
C ASN A 18 -34.82 -104.69 -15.24
N PRO A 19 -33.98 -104.12 -16.13
CA PRO A 19 -33.74 -104.70 -17.46
C PRO A 19 -33.14 -106.11 -17.40
N GLN A 20 -32.46 -106.48 -16.32
CA GLN A 20 -31.80 -107.79 -16.22
C GLN A 20 -32.71 -108.93 -15.71
N GLU A 21 -33.78 -108.62 -14.97
CA GLU A 21 -34.71 -109.64 -14.46
C GLU A 21 -35.87 -109.89 -15.44
N ASP A 22 -36.33 -108.83 -16.12
CA ASP A 22 -37.47 -108.91 -17.04
C ASP A 22 -37.16 -109.65 -18.35
N LEU A 23 -35.89 -109.69 -18.75
CA LEU A 23 -35.41 -110.38 -19.95
C LEU A 23 -35.41 -111.93 -19.84
N ASN A 24 -35.54 -112.53 -18.66
CA ASN A 24 -35.44 -113.99 -18.47
C ASN A 24 -36.77 -114.69 -18.11
N ILE A 25 -37.88 -113.99 -18.24
CA ILE A 25 -39.21 -114.54 -17.94
C ILE A 25 -39.64 -115.51 -19.05
N VAL A 26 -39.75 -116.80 -18.72
CA VAL A 26 -40.33 -117.82 -19.62
C VAL A 26 -41.80 -118.01 -19.23
N LEU A 27 -42.70 -117.61 -20.13
CA LEU A 27 -44.13 -117.72 -19.90
C LEU A 27 -44.61 -119.18 -20.07
N PRO A 28 -45.51 -119.67 -19.18
CA PRO A 28 -46.18 -120.95 -19.38
C PRO A 28 -46.95 -120.98 -20.71
N ARG A 29 -46.86 -122.09 -21.45
CA ARG A 29 -47.40 -122.25 -22.82
C ARG A 29 -48.89 -121.87 -22.97
N HIS A 30 -49.70 -122.14 -21.95
CA HIS A 30 -51.13 -121.76 -21.94
C HIS A 30 -51.33 -120.24 -21.86
N LYS A 31 -50.46 -119.52 -21.16
CA LYS A 31 -50.46 -118.05 -21.13
C LYS A 31 -49.96 -117.48 -22.45
N CYS A 32 -48.93 -118.08 -23.05
CA CYS A 32 -48.47 -117.69 -24.39
C CYS A 32 -49.61 -117.77 -25.42
N HIS A 33 -50.37 -118.87 -25.43
CA HIS A 33 -51.54 -119.01 -26.32
C HIS A 33 -52.61 -117.96 -26.05
N ALA A 34 -52.95 -117.69 -24.78
CA ALA A 34 -53.90 -116.65 -24.44
C ALA A 34 -53.44 -115.26 -24.92
N TYR A 35 -52.16 -114.92 -24.74
CA TYR A 35 -51.61 -113.65 -25.22
C TYR A 35 -51.52 -113.56 -26.74
N ILE A 36 -51.20 -114.66 -27.43
CA ILE A 36 -51.24 -114.72 -28.89
C ILE A 36 -52.64 -114.40 -29.39
N SER A 37 -53.69 -115.04 -28.84
CA SER A 37 -55.07 -114.74 -29.23
C SER A 37 -55.47 -113.28 -28.96
N ILE A 38 -54.99 -112.70 -27.84
CA ILE A 38 -55.23 -111.28 -27.52
C ILE A 38 -54.51 -110.37 -28.53
N PHE A 39 -53.26 -110.67 -28.90
CA PHE A 39 -52.51 -109.88 -29.87
C PHE A 39 -53.05 -110.04 -31.29
N GLU A 40 -53.52 -111.23 -31.69
CA GLU A 40 -54.19 -111.46 -32.96
C GLU A 40 -55.49 -110.66 -33.04
N ASP A 41 -56.30 -110.67 -31.97
CA ASP A 41 -57.50 -109.83 -31.89
C ASP A 41 -57.14 -108.33 -31.93
N ALA A 42 -56.09 -107.91 -31.22
CA ALA A 42 -55.61 -106.53 -31.27
C ALA A 42 -55.10 -106.12 -32.66
N ILE A 43 -54.42 -107.01 -33.39
CA ILE A 43 -54.01 -106.78 -34.79
C ILE A 43 -55.25 -106.65 -35.69
N ASN A 44 -56.27 -107.47 -35.49
CA ASN A 44 -57.52 -107.38 -36.23
C ASN A 44 -58.25 -106.06 -35.95
N GLN A 45 -58.32 -105.64 -34.69
CA GLN A 45 -58.87 -104.34 -34.31
C GLN A 45 -58.05 -103.18 -34.88
N LEU A 46 -56.72 -103.29 -34.90
CA LEU A 46 -55.85 -102.33 -35.59
C LEU A 46 -56.12 -102.36 -37.10
N ALA A 47 -56.40 -103.50 -37.72
CA ALA A 47 -56.80 -103.58 -39.13
C ALA A 47 -58.10 -102.81 -39.39
N VAL A 48 -59.11 -102.94 -38.53
CA VAL A 48 -60.36 -102.14 -38.62
C VAL A 48 -60.07 -100.64 -38.52
N LEU A 49 -59.12 -100.24 -37.66
CA LEU A 49 -58.68 -98.84 -37.59
C LEU A 49 -57.94 -98.35 -38.85
N ALA A 50 -57.45 -99.22 -39.75
CA ALA A 50 -57.01 -98.79 -41.10
C ALA A 50 -58.19 -98.25 -41.89
N ASP A 51 -59.28 -99.01 -41.86
CA ASP A 51 -60.39 -98.85 -42.78
C ASP A 51 -61.27 -97.66 -42.38
N VAL A 52 -61.34 -97.38 -41.08
CA VAL A 52 -62.06 -96.24 -40.50
C VAL A 52 -61.28 -94.92 -40.60
N VAL A 53 -59.99 -94.96 -40.96
CA VAL A 53 -59.13 -93.78 -41.06
C VAL A 53 -58.73 -93.58 -42.53
N PRO A 54 -59.55 -92.87 -43.34
CA PRO A 54 -59.28 -92.72 -44.75
C PRO A 54 -57.99 -91.93 -44.97
N MET A 55 -57.12 -92.45 -45.84
CA MET A 55 -56.12 -91.64 -46.51
C MET A 55 -56.85 -90.50 -47.21
N GLY A 56 -56.75 -89.28 -46.68
CA GLY A 56 -57.08 -88.09 -47.45
C GLY A 56 -56.36 -88.18 -48.79
N ASN A 57 -57.14 -88.13 -49.87
CA ASN A 57 -56.72 -88.36 -51.25
C ASN A 57 -55.24 -88.06 -51.53
N GLN A 58 -54.54 -89.07 -52.04
CA GLN A 58 -53.26 -88.97 -52.73
C GLN A 58 -53.39 -88.11 -54.00
N ASN A 59 -53.62 -86.80 -53.85
CA ASN A 59 -53.37 -85.85 -54.91
C ASN A 59 -51.87 -85.51 -54.88
N ARG A 60 -51.11 -86.22 -55.73
CA ARG A 60 -49.79 -85.78 -56.16
C ARG A 60 -49.88 -84.34 -56.68
N PRO A 61 -49.22 -83.35 -56.06
CA PRO A 61 -49.16 -82.03 -56.66
C PRO A 61 -48.24 -82.11 -57.89
N LYS A 62 -48.84 -81.94 -59.07
CA LYS A 62 -48.12 -81.79 -60.34
C LYS A 62 -47.19 -80.57 -60.25
N GLU A 63 -46.06 -80.68 -60.93
CA GLU A 63 -44.87 -79.81 -60.91
C GLU A 63 -45.06 -78.35 -61.37
N ASN A 64 -46.27 -77.79 -61.35
CA ASN A 64 -46.57 -76.43 -61.85
C ASN A 64 -46.78 -75.36 -60.74
N ASP A 65 -46.50 -75.67 -59.48
CA ASP A 65 -46.83 -74.79 -58.34
C ASP A 65 -45.72 -73.81 -57.91
N LYS A 66 -44.59 -73.77 -58.62
CA LYS A 66 -43.52 -72.80 -58.31
C LYS A 66 -43.92 -71.36 -58.67
N ILE A 67 -44.78 -71.18 -59.67
CA ILE A 67 -45.25 -69.85 -60.12
C ILE A 67 -46.36 -69.32 -59.20
N ALA A 68 -47.22 -70.20 -58.67
CA ALA A 68 -48.28 -69.83 -57.72
C ALA A 68 -47.73 -69.44 -56.34
N LYS A 69 -46.66 -70.09 -55.85
CA LYS A 69 -46.00 -69.73 -54.59
C LYS A 69 -45.38 -68.33 -54.60
N VAL A 70 -44.77 -67.94 -55.72
CA VAL A 70 -44.13 -66.62 -55.85
C VAL A 70 -45.16 -65.49 -55.96
N LEU A 71 -46.31 -65.73 -56.60
CA LEU A 71 -47.40 -64.75 -56.65
C LEU A 71 -48.13 -64.60 -55.30
N LYS A 72 -48.20 -65.67 -54.49
CA LYS A 72 -48.79 -65.61 -53.14
C LYS A 72 -47.91 -64.84 -52.15
N SER A 73 -46.58 -64.97 -52.22
CA SER A 73 -45.66 -64.18 -51.39
C SER A 73 -45.72 -62.66 -51.64
N ARG A 74 -46.24 -62.21 -52.80
CA ARG A 74 -46.33 -60.78 -53.13
C ARG A 74 -47.69 -60.14 -52.83
N ARG A 75 -48.68 -60.92 -52.35
CA ARG A 75 -50.02 -60.45 -51.99
C ARG A 75 -50.33 -60.63 -50.48
N ILE A 76 -49.30 -60.69 -49.62
CA ILE A 76 -49.40 -60.76 -48.14
C ILE A 76 -48.95 -59.42 -47.54
N LEU A 77 -49.54 -58.33 -48.02
CA LEU A 77 -49.41 -57.02 -47.36
C LEU A 77 -50.76 -56.34 -47.14
N ASP A 78 -51.87 -57.00 -47.47
CA ASP A 78 -53.18 -56.47 -47.15
C ASP A 78 -54.21 -57.60 -47.10
N SER A 79 -55.05 -57.58 -46.06
CA SER A 79 -56.19 -58.47 -45.77
C SER A 79 -55.95 -59.86 -45.14
N SER A 80 -56.57 -60.01 -43.96
CA SER A 80 -57.21 -61.24 -43.42
C SER A 80 -56.35 -62.24 -42.63
N ASP A 81 -56.23 -62.00 -41.31
CA ASP A 81 -55.79 -62.95 -40.26
C ASP A 81 -56.66 -64.22 -40.12
N LYS A 82 -57.66 -64.44 -40.99
CA LYS A 82 -58.50 -65.65 -40.97
C LYS A 82 -57.97 -66.80 -41.83
N ASP A 83 -57.19 -66.53 -42.87
CA ASP A 83 -56.74 -67.58 -43.81
C ASP A 83 -55.49 -68.37 -43.33
N ASN A 84 -54.79 -67.88 -42.29
CA ASN A 84 -53.60 -68.54 -41.74
C ASN A 84 -53.95 -69.58 -40.66
N SER A 85 -55.12 -69.47 -40.03
CA SER A 85 -55.65 -70.43 -39.05
C SER A 85 -56.02 -71.76 -39.70
N ASP A 86 -56.73 -71.71 -40.85
CA ASP A 86 -57.27 -72.91 -41.50
C ASP A 86 -56.16 -73.77 -42.13
N ASN A 87 -55.12 -73.14 -42.71
CA ASN A 87 -53.97 -73.85 -43.26
C ASN A 87 -53.12 -74.57 -42.19
N ASN A 88 -52.92 -73.92 -41.03
CA ASN A 88 -52.17 -74.53 -39.93
C ASN A 88 -52.96 -75.68 -39.29
N THR A 89 -54.29 -75.54 -39.21
CA THR A 89 -55.19 -76.59 -38.71
C THR A 89 -55.21 -77.80 -39.62
N GLN A 90 -55.29 -77.59 -40.94
CA GLN A 90 -55.27 -78.67 -41.94
C GLN A 90 -53.91 -79.39 -41.98
N MET A 91 -52.79 -78.66 -41.85
CA MET A 91 -51.45 -79.23 -41.77
C MET A 91 -51.26 -80.08 -40.49
N ASN A 92 -51.74 -79.60 -39.35
CA ASN A 92 -51.69 -80.34 -38.08
C ASN A 92 -52.54 -81.60 -38.11
N GLN A 93 -53.73 -81.55 -38.72
CA GLN A 93 -54.58 -82.72 -38.93
C GLN A 93 -53.89 -83.77 -39.82
N MET A 94 -53.24 -83.34 -40.90
CA MET A 94 -52.49 -84.24 -41.80
C MET A 94 -51.27 -84.86 -41.11
N ASN A 95 -50.53 -84.08 -40.31
CA ASN A 95 -49.39 -84.59 -39.54
C ASN A 95 -49.82 -85.57 -38.46
N ASN A 96 -50.91 -85.28 -37.74
CA ASN A 96 -51.50 -86.20 -36.77
C ASN A 96 -51.96 -87.49 -37.43
N MET A 97 -52.54 -87.40 -38.63
CA MET A 97 -52.96 -88.56 -39.41
C MET A 97 -51.79 -89.45 -39.81
N MET A 98 -50.73 -88.86 -40.35
CA MET A 98 -49.49 -89.56 -40.71
C MET A 98 -48.84 -90.21 -39.48
N LYS A 99 -48.85 -89.51 -38.34
CA LYS A 99 -48.34 -90.05 -37.08
C LYS A 99 -49.15 -91.27 -36.62
N ILE A 100 -50.49 -91.18 -36.60
CA ILE A 100 -51.38 -92.28 -36.21
C ILE A 100 -51.13 -93.52 -37.10
N GLN A 101 -51.00 -93.33 -38.41
CA GLN A 101 -50.71 -94.44 -39.33
C GLN A 101 -49.32 -95.05 -39.07
N SER A 102 -48.30 -94.22 -38.82
CA SER A 102 -46.95 -94.70 -38.51
C SER A 102 -46.89 -95.48 -37.19
N GLU A 103 -47.57 -94.98 -36.14
CA GLU A 103 -47.65 -95.63 -34.83
C GLU A 103 -48.45 -96.93 -34.91
N ARG A 104 -49.54 -96.93 -35.66
CA ARG A 104 -50.35 -98.13 -35.94
C ARG A 104 -49.53 -99.21 -36.63
N ASN A 105 -48.82 -98.86 -37.71
CA ASN A 105 -47.96 -99.81 -38.43
C ASN A 105 -46.83 -100.34 -37.53
N PHE A 106 -46.26 -99.47 -36.70
CA PHE A 106 -45.25 -99.85 -35.72
C PHE A 106 -45.80 -100.85 -34.69
N ILE A 107 -46.95 -100.57 -34.06
CA ILE A 107 -47.60 -101.45 -33.08
C ILE A 107 -48.00 -102.79 -33.74
N GLN A 108 -48.56 -102.76 -34.94
CA GLN A 108 -48.90 -103.97 -35.69
C GLN A 108 -47.65 -104.82 -35.95
N SER A 109 -46.54 -104.20 -36.36
CA SER A 109 -45.27 -104.91 -36.54
C SER A 109 -44.70 -105.46 -35.24
N LEU A 110 -44.88 -104.74 -34.12
CA LEU A 110 -44.43 -105.15 -32.80
C LEU A 110 -45.24 -106.35 -32.29
N PHE A 111 -46.55 -106.32 -32.41
CA PHE A 111 -47.42 -107.44 -32.06
C PHE A 111 -47.14 -108.66 -32.93
N GLN A 112 -46.93 -108.50 -34.24
CA GLN A 112 -46.56 -109.62 -35.11
C GLN A 112 -45.23 -110.25 -34.70
N LYS A 113 -44.21 -109.44 -34.38
CA LYS A 113 -42.93 -109.93 -33.85
C LYS A 113 -43.10 -110.63 -32.50
N THR A 114 -43.92 -110.07 -31.62
CA THR A 114 -44.19 -110.62 -30.28
C THR A 114 -44.96 -111.95 -30.36
N ILE A 115 -45.95 -112.07 -31.25
CA ILE A 115 -46.66 -113.35 -31.52
C ILE A 115 -45.66 -114.41 -32.01
N ASN A 116 -44.78 -114.04 -32.94
CA ASN A 116 -43.76 -114.95 -33.45
C ASN A 116 -42.80 -115.40 -32.34
N GLU A 117 -42.36 -114.50 -31.46
CA GLU A 117 -41.53 -114.83 -30.31
C GLU A 117 -42.26 -115.65 -29.24
N LEU A 118 -43.56 -115.41 -29.03
CA LEU A 118 -44.39 -116.14 -28.06
C LEU A 118 -44.63 -117.59 -28.48
N ASN A 119 -44.60 -117.88 -29.78
CA ASN A 119 -44.57 -119.26 -30.29
C ASN A 119 -43.31 -120.02 -29.83
N GLU A 120 -42.21 -119.29 -29.55
CA GLU A 120 -40.97 -119.81 -28.96
C GLU A 120 -40.90 -119.59 -27.43
N ASN A 121 -42.00 -119.18 -26.79
CA ASN A 121 -42.12 -118.78 -25.37
C ASN A 121 -41.20 -117.63 -24.94
N LYS A 122 -40.87 -116.71 -25.85
CA LYS A 122 -40.09 -115.48 -25.61
C LYS A 122 -40.91 -114.24 -25.97
N PHE A 123 -40.54 -113.06 -25.49
CA PHE A 123 -41.21 -111.79 -25.83
C PHE A 123 -40.28 -110.57 -25.68
N GLN A 124 -39.02 -110.77 -26.07
CA GLN A 124 -37.93 -109.81 -25.90
C GLN A 124 -38.17 -108.52 -26.69
N SER A 125 -38.74 -108.61 -27.90
CA SER A 125 -39.02 -107.44 -28.72
C SER A 125 -39.95 -106.45 -28.02
N LEU A 126 -40.96 -106.95 -27.29
CA LEU A 126 -41.88 -106.10 -26.54
C LEU A 126 -41.18 -105.44 -25.35
N ILE A 127 -40.38 -106.18 -24.59
CA ILE A 127 -39.62 -105.66 -23.44
C ILE A 127 -38.66 -104.54 -23.88
N HIS A 128 -37.81 -104.79 -24.88
CA HIS A 128 -36.84 -103.80 -25.36
C HIS A 128 -37.54 -102.53 -25.89
N THR A 129 -38.64 -102.70 -26.64
CA THR A 129 -39.39 -101.56 -27.17
C THR A 129 -40.03 -100.71 -26.06
N VAL A 130 -40.53 -101.33 -24.99
CA VAL A 130 -41.09 -100.61 -23.83
C VAL A 130 -40.00 -99.86 -23.08
N ILE A 131 -38.83 -100.47 -22.87
CA ILE A 131 -37.66 -99.82 -22.24
C ILE A 131 -37.21 -98.61 -23.09
N ASP A 132 -37.04 -98.80 -24.41
CA ASP A 132 -36.62 -97.74 -25.32
C ASP A 132 -37.61 -96.56 -25.35
N GLU A 133 -38.92 -96.83 -25.40
CA GLU A 133 -39.95 -95.78 -25.36
C GLU A 133 -40.03 -95.09 -23.99
N TYR A 134 -39.78 -95.81 -22.89
CA TYR A 134 -39.68 -95.22 -21.55
C TYR A 134 -38.47 -94.28 -21.44
N ASP A 135 -37.29 -94.73 -21.89
CA ASP A 135 -36.07 -93.92 -21.92
C ASP A 135 -36.24 -92.67 -22.80
N LYS A 136 -36.86 -92.84 -23.97
CA LYS A 136 -37.17 -91.75 -24.90
C LYS A 136 -38.14 -90.76 -24.26
N LYS A 137 -39.20 -91.21 -23.59
CA LYS A 137 -40.13 -90.35 -22.83
C LYS A 137 -39.40 -89.57 -21.73
N ASN A 138 -38.50 -90.23 -20.99
CA ASN A 138 -37.70 -89.57 -19.95
C ASN A 138 -36.72 -88.53 -20.52
N ARG A 139 -36.09 -88.81 -21.67
CA ARG A 139 -35.24 -87.82 -22.38
C ARG A 139 -36.05 -86.59 -22.80
N TYR A 140 -37.26 -86.77 -23.34
CA TYR A 140 -38.14 -85.66 -23.68
C TYR A 140 -38.56 -84.86 -22.44
N LYS A 141 -38.99 -85.54 -21.37
CA LYS A 141 -39.35 -84.89 -20.10
C LYS A 141 -38.19 -84.06 -19.54
N ASN A 142 -36.97 -84.60 -19.52
CA ASN A 142 -35.78 -83.89 -19.07
C ASN A 142 -35.45 -82.68 -19.95
N THR A 143 -35.61 -82.81 -21.27
CA THR A 143 -35.40 -81.70 -22.21
C THR A 143 -36.43 -80.58 -22.00
N ILE A 144 -37.70 -80.94 -21.81
CA ILE A 144 -38.79 -80.00 -21.51
C ILE A 144 -38.53 -79.29 -20.18
N ASN A 145 -38.13 -80.02 -19.14
CA ASN A 145 -37.81 -79.40 -17.84
C ASN A 145 -36.65 -78.42 -17.95
N LYS A 146 -35.55 -78.78 -18.63
CA LYS A 146 -34.43 -77.87 -18.88
C LYS A 146 -34.85 -76.63 -19.69
N ALA A 147 -35.72 -76.80 -20.68
CA ALA A 147 -36.24 -75.68 -21.47
C ALA A 147 -37.13 -74.75 -20.61
N ASN A 148 -37.95 -75.32 -19.73
CA ASN A 148 -38.78 -74.55 -18.79
C ASN A 148 -37.92 -73.79 -17.78
N GLU A 149 -36.93 -74.43 -17.17
CA GLU A 149 -35.97 -73.79 -16.25
C GLU A 149 -35.20 -72.65 -16.94
N ALA A 150 -34.74 -72.87 -18.18
CA ALA A 150 -34.10 -71.83 -18.98
C ALA A 150 -35.06 -70.67 -19.31
N SER A 151 -36.34 -70.97 -19.58
CA SER A 151 -37.35 -69.95 -19.82
C SER A 151 -37.69 -69.14 -18.57
N GLU A 152 -37.73 -69.77 -17.39
CA GLU A 152 -37.93 -69.08 -16.11
C GLU A 152 -36.74 -68.18 -15.80
N LEU A 153 -35.51 -68.68 -15.95
CA LEU A 153 -34.30 -67.89 -15.77
C LEU A 153 -34.26 -66.69 -16.73
N LEU A 154 -34.64 -66.88 -17.99
CA LEU A 154 -34.72 -65.79 -18.97
C LEU A 154 -35.71 -64.72 -18.54
N LYS A 155 -36.90 -65.11 -18.03
CA LYS A 155 -37.89 -64.17 -17.51
C LYS A 155 -37.35 -63.41 -16.31
N GLU A 156 -36.72 -64.08 -15.36
CA GLU A 156 -36.10 -63.43 -14.19
C GLU A 156 -35.00 -62.45 -14.57
N LEU A 157 -34.13 -62.83 -15.52
CA LEU A 157 -33.08 -61.94 -16.03
C LEU A 157 -33.68 -60.75 -16.76
N GLN A 158 -34.74 -60.96 -17.55
CA GLN A 158 -35.44 -59.88 -18.23
C GLN A 158 -36.09 -58.91 -17.24
N THR A 159 -36.71 -59.41 -16.16
CA THR A 159 -37.27 -58.54 -15.11
C THR A 159 -36.18 -57.77 -14.37
N LYS A 160 -35.07 -58.41 -14.00
CA LYS A 160 -33.93 -57.75 -13.35
C LYS A 160 -33.31 -56.68 -14.25
N LEU A 161 -33.16 -56.98 -15.54
CA LEU A 161 -32.65 -56.02 -16.51
C LEU A 161 -33.61 -54.84 -16.71
N SER A 162 -34.93 -55.08 -16.68
CA SER A 162 -35.91 -53.99 -16.74
C SER A 162 -35.92 -53.12 -15.48
N SER A 163 -35.80 -53.71 -14.29
CA SER A 163 -35.74 -52.96 -13.03
C SER A 163 -34.45 -52.15 -12.95
N GLU A 164 -33.32 -52.72 -13.35
CA GLU A 164 -32.03 -52.02 -13.36
C GLU A 164 -32.05 -50.81 -14.30
N LYS A 165 -32.69 -50.93 -15.47
CA LYS A 165 -32.87 -49.80 -16.40
C LYS A 165 -33.67 -48.66 -15.77
N ILE A 166 -34.76 -48.99 -15.07
CA ILE A 166 -35.60 -47.99 -14.39
C ILE A 166 -34.79 -47.28 -13.30
N LEU A 167 -34.05 -48.04 -12.46
CA LEU A 167 -33.22 -47.46 -11.40
C LEU A 167 -32.13 -46.53 -11.96
N LEU A 168 -31.47 -46.92 -13.05
CA LEU A 168 -30.47 -46.08 -13.70
C LEU A 168 -31.09 -44.80 -14.30
N GLU A 169 -32.31 -44.88 -14.83
CA GLU A 169 -33.04 -43.73 -15.35
C GLU A 169 -33.46 -42.77 -14.22
N GLU A 170 -33.96 -43.31 -13.10
CA GLU A 170 -34.26 -42.55 -11.89
C GLU A 170 -33.02 -41.84 -11.34
N GLU A 171 -31.91 -42.56 -11.17
CA GLU A 171 -30.64 -41.97 -10.69
C GLU A 171 -30.12 -40.89 -11.66
N THR A 172 -30.25 -41.12 -12.97
CA THR A 172 -29.87 -40.12 -13.99
C THR A 172 -30.74 -38.86 -13.86
N ASN A 173 -32.04 -39.03 -13.63
CA ASN A 173 -32.97 -37.92 -13.43
C ASN A 173 -32.68 -37.15 -12.13
N GLU A 174 -32.39 -37.83 -11.03
CA GLU A 174 -31.99 -37.21 -9.76
C GLU A 174 -30.71 -36.40 -9.92
N ARG A 175 -29.67 -36.99 -10.55
CA ARG A 175 -28.42 -36.29 -10.83
C ARG A 175 -28.64 -35.07 -11.71
N ASN A 176 -29.50 -35.16 -12.72
CA ASN A 176 -29.85 -34.03 -13.59
C ASN A 176 -30.56 -32.90 -12.82
N GLN A 177 -31.44 -33.24 -11.86
CA GLN A 177 -32.07 -32.24 -10.99
C GLN A 177 -31.05 -31.53 -10.11
N VAL A 178 -30.10 -32.25 -9.52
CA VAL A 178 -29.01 -31.66 -8.73
C VAL A 178 -28.14 -30.75 -9.60
N ILE A 179 -27.81 -31.17 -10.82
CA ILE A 179 -27.05 -30.33 -11.77
C ILE A 179 -27.82 -29.05 -12.07
N GLN A 180 -29.15 -29.11 -12.25
CA GLN A 180 -29.95 -27.92 -12.51
C GLN A 180 -29.97 -26.97 -11.30
N GLN A 181 -30.19 -27.49 -10.09
CA GLN A 181 -30.14 -26.69 -8.86
C GLN A 181 -28.77 -26.01 -8.69
N LEU A 182 -27.67 -26.75 -8.92
CA LEU A 182 -26.33 -26.18 -8.86
C LEU A 182 -26.11 -25.08 -9.91
N LYS A 183 -26.61 -25.25 -11.14
CA LYS A 183 -26.56 -24.19 -12.16
C LYS A 183 -27.33 -22.94 -11.73
N ASP A 184 -28.52 -23.11 -11.17
CA ASP A 184 -29.37 -22.01 -10.72
C ASP A 184 -28.68 -21.25 -9.57
N THR A 185 -28.10 -21.96 -8.59
CA THR A 185 -27.34 -21.33 -7.49
C THR A 185 -26.10 -20.58 -7.99
N ILE A 186 -25.35 -21.14 -8.96
CA ILE A 186 -24.20 -20.45 -9.56
C ILE A 186 -24.65 -19.17 -10.27
N GLN A 187 -25.76 -19.23 -11.01
CA GLN A 187 -26.30 -18.06 -11.70
C GLN A 187 -26.77 -17.00 -10.70
N GLU A 188 -27.48 -17.39 -9.64
CA GLU A 188 -27.89 -16.50 -8.56
C GLU A 188 -26.69 -15.80 -7.93
N ILE A 189 -25.68 -16.55 -7.46
CA ILE A 189 -24.47 -16.00 -6.86
C ILE A 189 -23.76 -15.05 -7.84
N THR A 190 -23.64 -15.43 -9.11
CA THR A 190 -22.99 -14.61 -10.14
C THR A 190 -23.73 -13.28 -10.34
N THR A 191 -25.06 -13.31 -10.43
CA THR A 191 -25.86 -12.10 -10.59
C THR A 191 -25.84 -11.21 -9.35
N LEU A 192 -25.93 -11.79 -8.15
CA LEU A 192 -25.85 -11.08 -6.88
C LEU A 192 -24.48 -10.41 -6.74
N THR A 193 -23.40 -11.17 -6.91
CA THR A 193 -22.02 -10.67 -6.81
C THR A 193 -21.77 -9.56 -7.84
N ALA A 194 -22.25 -9.70 -9.08
CA ALA A 194 -22.12 -8.64 -10.09
C ALA A 194 -22.88 -7.36 -9.70
N SER A 195 -24.04 -7.49 -9.05
CA SER A 195 -24.82 -6.34 -8.57
C SER A 195 -24.15 -5.66 -7.36
N GLU A 196 -23.65 -6.44 -6.40
CA GLU A 196 -22.90 -5.96 -5.23
C GLU A 196 -21.61 -5.25 -5.65
N GLN A 197 -20.84 -5.83 -6.59
CA GLN A 197 -19.65 -5.19 -7.12
C GLN A 197 -19.96 -3.83 -7.78
N LYS A 198 -21.08 -3.71 -8.51
CA LYS A 198 -21.50 -2.42 -9.08
C LYS A 198 -21.87 -1.42 -7.98
N TYR A 199 -22.58 -1.87 -6.95
CA TYR A 199 -22.95 -1.05 -5.80
C TYR A 199 -21.71 -0.54 -5.06
N ILE A 200 -20.81 -1.44 -4.66
CA ILE A 200 -19.56 -1.11 -3.95
C ILE A 200 -18.71 -0.14 -4.78
N LYS A 201 -18.58 -0.35 -6.09
CA LYS A 201 -17.85 0.58 -6.98
C LYS A 201 -18.49 1.97 -7.01
N LYS A 202 -19.82 2.05 -7.03
CA LYS A 202 -20.52 3.34 -7.03
C LYS A 202 -20.41 4.04 -5.69
N GLU A 203 -20.55 3.30 -4.60
CA GLU A 203 -20.41 3.79 -3.23
C GLU A 203 -19.00 4.29 -2.94
N THR A 204 -17.98 3.48 -3.23
CA THR A 204 -16.56 3.87 -3.06
C THR A 204 -16.21 5.11 -3.86
N LYS A 205 -16.64 5.20 -5.13
CA LYS A 205 -16.42 6.38 -5.97
C LYS A 205 -17.13 7.63 -5.43
N ALA A 206 -18.35 7.49 -4.92
CA ALA A 206 -19.09 8.60 -4.31
C ALA A 206 -18.43 9.06 -3.00
N ASN A 207 -17.99 8.11 -2.18
CA ASN A 207 -17.27 8.40 -0.93
C ASN A 207 -15.94 9.10 -1.22
N GLU A 208 -15.14 8.59 -2.17
CA GLU A 208 -13.89 9.22 -2.62
C GLU A 208 -14.13 10.66 -3.09
N ALA A 209 -15.15 10.89 -3.93
CA ALA A 209 -15.50 12.23 -4.40
C ALA A 209 -15.92 13.17 -3.26
N SER A 210 -16.69 12.66 -2.30
CA SER A 210 -17.12 13.42 -1.11
C SER A 210 -15.92 13.81 -0.24
N VAL A 211 -15.09 12.83 0.14
CA VAL A 211 -13.88 13.04 0.95
C VAL A 211 -12.94 14.00 0.24
N LYS A 212 -12.68 13.80 -1.05
CA LYS A 212 -11.85 14.70 -1.84
C LYS A 212 -12.39 16.13 -1.84
N GLY A 213 -13.71 16.30 -1.97
CA GLY A 213 -14.35 17.61 -1.91
C GLY A 213 -14.20 18.30 -0.54
N ILE A 214 -14.27 17.54 0.56
CA ILE A 214 -14.04 18.06 1.92
C ILE A 214 -12.58 18.48 2.08
N CYS A 215 -11.63 17.61 1.73
CA CYS A 215 -10.20 17.90 1.81
C CYS A 215 -9.82 19.12 0.97
N GLN A 216 -10.35 19.25 -0.25
CA GLN A 216 -10.09 20.40 -1.12
C GLN A 216 -10.61 21.71 -0.54
N LYS A 217 -11.79 21.69 0.12
CA LYS A 217 -12.32 22.89 0.79
C LYS A 217 -11.46 23.29 1.98
N GLU A 218 -11.03 22.32 2.78
CA GLU A 218 -10.17 22.57 3.93
C GLU A 218 -8.78 23.07 3.50
N GLU A 219 -8.20 22.47 2.46
CA GLU A 219 -6.94 22.91 1.85
C GLU A 219 -7.05 24.34 1.32
N ALA A 220 -8.14 24.67 0.61
CA ALA A 220 -8.38 26.03 0.12
C ALA A 220 -8.49 27.05 1.26
N ALA A 221 -9.20 26.72 2.34
CA ALA A 221 -9.32 27.57 3.51
C ALA A 221 -7.97 27.79 4.22
N LEU A 222 -7.14 26.74 4.32
CA LEU A 222 -5.79 26.83 4.88
C LEU A 222 -4.86 27.68 3.99
N LEU A 223 -4.95 27.54 2.66
CA LEU A 223 -4.20 28.35 1.71
C LEU A 223 -4.59 29.83 1.79
N GLU A 224 -5.88 30.14 1.90
CA GLU A 224 -6.36 31.50 2.11
C GLU A 224 -5.83 32.09 3.43
N LYS A 225 -5.90 31.32 4.52
CA LYS A 225 -5.35 31.73 5.81
C LYS A 225 -3.84 31.96 5.75
N LYS A 226 -3.09 31.09 5.07
CA LYS A 226 -1.65 31.26 4.83
C LYS A 226 -1.37 32.56 4.10
N HIS A 227 -2.11 32.84 3.01
CA HIS A 227 -1.94 34.06 2.23
C HIS A 227 -2.28 35.32 3.05
N LEU A 228 -3.32 35.28 3.88
CA LEU A 228 -3.67 36.38 4.77
C LEU A 228 -2.59 36.63 5.84
N LEU A 229 -2.03 35.57 6.42
CA LEU A 229 -0.90 35.69 7.35
C LEU A 229 0.35 36.24 6.67
N GLN A 230 0.65 35.80 5.44
CA GLN A 230 1.76 36.31 4.65
C GLN A 230 1.64 37.83 4.44
N LYS A 231 0.44 38.29 4.03
CA LYS A 231 0.16 39.72 3.89
C LYS A 231 0.34 40.48 5.20
N LYS A 232 -0.09 39.93 6.34
CA LYS A 232 0.11 40.56 7.65
C LYS A 232 1.60 40.70 7.97
N ILE A 233 2.40 39.67 7.71
CA ILE A 233 3.85 39.72 7.90
C ILE A 233 4.47 40.82 7.03
N GLU A 234 4.09 40.92 5.75
CA GLU A 234 4.58 41.97 4.85
C GLU A 234 4.21 43.38 5.35
N HIS A 235 3.00 43.57 5.89
CA HIS A 235 2.59 44.85 6.46
C HIS A 235 3.39 45.20 7.73
N GLU A 236 3.60 44.24 8.63
CA GLU A 236 4.40 44.42 9.84
C GLU A 236 5.87 44.71 9.49
N GLN A 237 6.43 44.03 8.49
CA GLN A 237 7.78 44.31 7.98
C GLN A 237 7.88 45.74 7.44
N SER A 238 6.94 46.18 6.59
CA SER A 238 6.94 47.54 6.06
C SER A 238 6.73 48.60 7.15
N ALA A 239 5.89 48.32 8.15
CA ALA A 239 5.71 49.21 9.29
C ALA A 239 7.00 49.31 10.13
N HIS A 240 7.66 48.17 10.38
CA HIS A 240 8.93 48.12 11.08
C HIS A 240 10.02 48.90 10.35
N GLU A 241 10.18 48.69 9.04
CA GLU A 241 11.12 49.44 8.20
C GLU A 241 10.90 50.95 8.31
N ARG A 242 9.65 51.42 8.20
CA ARG A 242 9.32 52.85 8.35
C ARG A 242 9.63 53.39 9.74
N ILE A 243 9.41 52.61 10.79
CA ILE A 243 9.74 53.00 12.16
C ILE A 243 11.26 53.11 12.33
N VAL A 244 12.02 52.14 11.80
CA VAL A 244 13.48 52.15 11.84
C VAL A 244 14.02 53.37 11.08
N GLU A 245 13.55 53.62 9.86
CA GLU A 245 13.92 54.81 9.08
C GLU A 245 13.59 56.12 9.83
N PHE A 246 12.46 56.18 10.52
CA PHE A 246 12.10 57.32 11.37
C PHE A 246 13.09 57.52 12.51
N LEU A 247 13.41 56.45 13.24
CA LEU A 247 14.33 56.50 14.38
C LEU A 247 15.75 56.83 13.94
N GLU A 248 16.23 56.28 12.82
CA GLU A 248 17.55 56.60 12.26
C GLU A 248 17.65 58.06 11.85
N ARG A 249 16.60 58.62 11.25
CA ARG A 249 16.55 60.05 10.90
C ARG A 249 16.60 60.94 12.14
N GLN A 250 15.82 60.61 13.18
CA GLN A 250 15.84 61.33 14.46
C GLN A 250 17.19 61.21 15.16
N ARG A 251 17.80 60.02 15.16
CA ARG A 251 19.15 59.79 15.69
C ARG A 251 20.16 60.68 14.98
N GLY A 252 20.13 60.71 13.64
CA GLY A 252 21.03 61.54 12.84
C GLY A 252 20.84 63.06 13.07
N GLU A 253 19.61 63.50 13.33
CA GLU A 253 19.34 64.90 13.70
C GLU A 253 19.92 65.27 15.07
N LEU A 254 19.79 64.39 16.06
CA LEU A 254 20.40 64.57 17.37
C LEU A 254 21.93 64.50 17.31
N GLU A 255 22.50 63.57 16.53
CA GLU A 255 23.95 63.47 16.30
C GLU A 255 24.50 64.79 15.72
N LYS A 256 23.82 65.38 14.72
CA LYS A 256 24.19 66.70 14.18
C LYS A 256 24.11 67.81 15.21
N GLN A 257 23.04 67.85 16.01
CA GLN A 257 22.93 68.85 17.08
C GLN A 257 24.08 68.71 18.08
N ILE A 258 24.45 67.49 18.47
CA ILE A 258 25.59 67.23 19.35
C ILE A 258 26.88 67.75 18.72
N GLU A 259 27.14 67.46 17.45
CA GLU A 259 28.31 67.98 16.71
C GLU A 259 28.35 69.51 16.69
N GLU A 260 27.21 70.17 16.41
CA GLU A 260 27.11 71.64 16.44
C GLU A 260 27.39 72.22 17.83
N TRP A 261 26.88 71.60 18.89
CA TRP A 261 27.12 72.04 20.27
C TRP A 261 28.57 71.80 20.69
N MET A 262 29.18 70.69 20.28
CA MET A 262 30.59 70.42 20.51
C MET A 262 31.47 71.47 19.82
N GLN A 263 31.21 71.80 18.55
CA GLN A 263 31.96 72.83 17.82
C GLN A 263 31.83 74.21 18.47
N LYS A 264 30.62 74.58 18.90
CA LYS A 264 30.40 75.84 19.64
C LYS A 264 31.17 75.85 20.95
N TYR A 265 31.12 74.75 21.71
CA TYR A 265 31.84 74.63 22.96
C TYR A 265 33.35 74.74 22.76
N GLU A 266 33.92 74.02 21.79
CA GLU A 266 35.34 74.12 21.44
C GLU A 266 35.72 75.56 21.05
N HIS A 267 34.93 76.21 20.21
CA HIS A 267 35.16 77.60 19.81
C HIS A 267 35.11 78.58 21.00
N ASP A 268 34.12 78.43 21.89
CA ASP A 268 33.98 79.27 23.07
C ASP A 268 35.15 79.06 24.04
N ILE A 269 35.59 77.81 24.23
CA ILE A 269 36.78 77.48 25.03
C ILE A 269 38.03 78.11 24.43
N GLU A 270 38.25 77.96 23.12
CA GLU A 270 39.39 78.59 22.42
C GLU A 270 39.36 80.12 22.56
N SER A 271 38.20 80.76 22.36
CA SER A 271 38.02 82.20 22.52
C SER A 271 38.30 82.66 23.95
N LYS A 272 37.87 81.90 24.96
CA LYS A 272 38.16 82.19 26.38
C LYS A 272 39.62 81.96 26.73
N CYS A 273 40.25 80.91 26.22
CA CYS A 273 41.69 80.69 26.37
C CYS A 273 42.49 81.84 25.75
N GLN A 274 42.12 82.31 24.56
CA GLN A 274 42.74 83.48 23.93
C GLN A 274 42.55 84.76 24.75
N GLN A 275 41.34 85.00 25.31
CA GLN A 275 41.10 86.14 26.20
C GLN A 275 41.98 86.08 27.45
N ILE A 276 42.09 84.90 28.09
CA ILE A 276 42.96 84.70 29.25
C ILE A 276 44.42 84.96 28.87
N GLN A 277 44.88 84.42 27.74
CA GLN A 277 46.25 84.61 27.26
C GLN A 277 46.55 86.08 26.95
N ASN A 278 45.60 86.82 26.37
CA ASN A 278 45.74 88.25 26.12
C ASN A 278 45.85 89.04 27.43
N VAL A 279 45.01 88.73 28.43
CA VAL A 279 45.06 89.40 29.75
C VAL A 279 46.35 89.05 30.48
N GLN A 280 46.81 87.79 30.42
CA GLN A 280 48.10 87.38 30.98
C GLN A 280 49.25 88.13 30.32
N SER A 281 49.26 88.23 28.98
CA SER A 281 50.28 88.99 28.26
C SER A 281 50.24 90.49 28.60
N GLN A 282 49.07 91.08 28.78
CA GLN A 282 48.94 92.47 29.23
C GLN A 282 49.46 92.64 30.66
N LEU A 283 49.13 91.71 31.56
CA LEU A 283 49.64 91.73 32.93
C LEU A 283 51.17 91.63 32.95
N GLU A 284 51.75 90.73 32.14
CA GLU A 284 53.20 90.60 31.97
C GLU A 284 53.83 91.92 31.49
N GLN A 285 53.25 92.56 30.47
CA GLN A 285 53.70 93.87 29.99
C GLN A 285 53.60 94.95 31.06
N ASP A 286 52.47 95.05 31.76
CA ASP A 286 52.28 96.02 32.83
C ASP A 286 53.30 95.77 33.96
N THR A 287 53.58 94.51 34.31
CA THR A 287 54.61 94.18 35.31
C THR A 287 56.02 94.57 34.85
N GLU A 288 56.38 94.32 33.58
CA GLU A 288 57.65 94.78 33.02
C GLU A 288 57.76 96.32 33.04
N GLU A 289 56.67 97.02 32.72
CA GLU A 289 56.60 98.49 32.81
C GLU A 289 56.79 98.98 34.24
N PHE A 290 56.09 98.38 35.21
CA PHE A 290 56.24 98.69 36.64
C PHE A 290 57.66 98.41 37.13
N GLU A 291 58.25 97.27 36.80
CA GLU A 291 59.64 96.94 37.14
C GLU A 291 60.61 97.97 36.55
N SER A 292 60.42 98.38 35.29
CA SER A 292 61.24 99.43 34.67
C SER A 292 61.08 100.79 35.35
N LEU A 293 59.89 101.09 35.87
CA LEU A 293 59.60 102.35 36.57
C LEU A 293 60.20 102.34 37.97
N ILE A 294 60.12 101.22 38.69
CA ILE A 294 60.81 101.01 39.98
C ILE A 294 62.31 101.21 39.80
N GLN A 295 62.93 100.58 38.81
CA GLN A 295 64.36 100.78 38.51
C GLN A 295 64.69 102.26 38.27
N LYS A 296 63.88 102.99 37.49
CA LYS A 296 64.05 104.44 37.30
C LYS A 296 63.87 105.26 38.58
N TYR A 297 62.94 104.88 39.45
CA TYR A 297 62.75 105.55 40.75
C TYR A 297 63.94 105.32 41.67
N GLU A 298 64.46 104.09 41.75
CA GLU A 298 65.67 103.74 42.51
C GLU A 298 66.91 104.50 41.97
N GLU A 299 67.06 104.62 40.65
CA GLU A 299 68.09 105.44 40.01
C GLU A 299 67.97 106.93 40.36
N LEU A 300 66.75 107.47 40.42
CA LEU A 300 66.53 108.87 40.80
C LEU A 300 66.73 109.10 42.31
N GLU A 301 66.31 108.15 43.15
CA GLU A 301 66.48 108.22 44.60
C GLU A 301 67.97 108.17 44.98
N THR A 302 68.73 107.27 44.36
CA THR A 302 70.19 107.24 44.51
C THR A 302 70.82 108.57 44.08
N LEU A 303 70.41 109.15 42.94
CA LEU A 303 70.90 110.46 42.50
C LEU A 303 70.53 111.60 43.46
N VAL A 304 69.31 111.60 44.03
CA VAL A 304 68.89 112.60 45.03
C VAL A 304 69.66 112.43 46.35
N GLN A 305 69.89 111.19 46.77
CA GLN A 305 70.67 110.89 47.96
C GLN A 305 72.13 111.31 47.76
N GLU A 306 72.71 111.04 46.60
CA GLU A 306 74.03 111.55 46.19
C GLU A 306 74.08 113.07 46.21
N ASP A 307 73.06 113.77 45.67
CA ASP A 307 73.00 115.24 45.70
C ASP A 307 72.86 115.79 47.13
N ARG A 308 72.07 115.13 47.99
CA ARG A 308 71.97 115.47 49.43
C ARG A 308 73.29 115.27 50.15
N GLU A 309 73.98 114.16 49.91
CA GLU A 309 75.29 113.89 50.49
C GLU A 309 76.34 114.90 50.00
N GLN A 310 76.30 115.26 48.71
CA GLN A 310 77.15 116.31 48.16
C GLN A 310 76.85 117.68 48.79
N GLN A 311 75.59 118.03 49.00
CA GLN A 311 75.21 119.26 49.70
C GLN A 311 75.68 119.27 51.15
N GLN A 312 75.47 118.18 51.91
CA GLN A 312 75.94 118.06 53.28
C GLN A 312 77.47 118.10 53.37
N GLN A 313 78.18 117.44 52.45
CA GLN A 313 79.64 117.52 52.36
C GLN A 313 80.10 118.95 52.06
N LEU A 314 79.38 119.66 51.19
CA LEU A 314 79.68 121.06 50.85
C LEU A 314 79.45 121.97 52.07
N GLU A 315 78.34 121.81 52.79
CA GLU A 315 78.04 122.54 54.02
C GLU A 315 79.07 122.26 55.11
N TYR A 316 79.43 120.99 55.35
CA TYR A 316 80.48 120.61 56.30
C TYR A 316 81.83 121.23 55.92
N GLN A 317 82.19 121.25 54.64
CA GLN A 317 83.40 121.93 54.19
C GLN A 317 83.33 123.45 54.38
N GLN A 318 82.15 124.06 54.23
CA GLN A 318 81.95 125.47 54.53
C GLN A 318 82.13 125.74 56.03
N GLU A 319 81.49 124.99 56.91
CA GLU A 319 81.67 125.11 58.37
C GLU A 319 83.13 124.91 58.80
N LEU A 320 83.81 123.91 58.24
CA LEU A 320 85.21 123.63 58.56
C LEU A 320 86.13 124.75 58.04
N ASN A 321 85.80 125.34 56.90
CA ASN A 321 86.47 126.53 56.39
C ASN A 321 86.15 127.77 57.24
N GLU A 322 84.94 127.92 57.75
CA GLU A 322 84.58 128.99 58.69
C GLU A 322 85.35 128.86 60.00
N LEU A 323 85.44 127.66 60.57
CA LEU A 323 86.22 127.38 61.77
C LEU A 323 87.72 127.62 61.52
N ARG A 324 88.25 127.19 60.37
CA ARG A 324 89.62 127.53 59.93
C ARG A 324 89.81 129.04 59.79
N ASN A 325 88.82 129.76 59.24
CA ASN A 325 88.83 131.22 59.12
C ASN A 325 88.73 131.90 60.50
N GLU A 326 88.01 131.33 61.45
CA GLU A 326 87.96 131.80 62.84
C GLU A 326 89.27 131.57 63.57
N ALA A 327 89.86 130.38 63.44
CA ALA A 327 91.18 130.08 63.98
C ALA A 327 92.24 131.01 63.36
N ALA A 328 92.23 131.19 62.04
CA ALA A 328 93.08 132.16 61.35
C ALA A 328 92.84 133.59 61.86
N ARG A 329 91.57 134.01 62.08
CA ARG A 329 91.23 135.31 62.70
C ARG A 329 91.80 135.43 64.12
N LYS A 330 91.71 134.39 64.96
CA LYS A 330 92.26 134.36 66.33
C LYS A 330 93.79 134.44 66.33
N ILE A 331 94.47 133.67 65.47
CA ILE A 331 95.93 133.72 65.28
C ILE A 331 96.36 135.11 64.77
N GLN A 332 95.67 135.66 63.77
CA GLN A 332 95.95 137.00 63.25
C GLN A 332 95.76 138.07 64.34
N ARG A 333 94.76 137.95 65.22
CA ARG A 333 94.54 138.86 66.36
C ARG A 333 95.63 138.73 67.42
N TRP A 334 96.05 137.51 67.76
CA TRP A 334 97.14 137.26 68.70
C TRP A 334 98.49 137.79 68.20
N TRP A 335 98.83 137.54 66.93
CA TRP A 335 100.06 138.03 66.32
C TRP A 335 100.11 139.56 66.22
N ARG A 336 98.99 140.21 65.88
CA ARG A 336 98.86 141.69 65.90
C ARG A 336 99.03 142.28 67.31
N ARG A 337 98.67 141.55 68.37
CA ARG A 337 98.84 141.96 69.77
C ARG A 337 100.28 141.81 70.24
N ILE A 338 100.99 140.76 69.83
CA ILE A 338 102.42 140.56 70.11
C ILE A 338 103.31 141.58 69.40
N LEU A 339 102.98 141.95 68.15
CA LEU A 339 103.73 142.99 67.44
C LEU A 339 103.75 144.35 68.16
N LYS A 340 102.69 144.65 68.94
CA LYS A 340 102.55 145.92 69.66
C LYS A 340 103.48 146.05 70.89
N TYR A 341 103.92 144.94 71.48
CA TYR A 341 104.74 144.96 72.71
C TYR A 341 106.26 144.95 72.46
N LYS A 342 106.73 144.80 71.21
CA LYS A 342 108.17 144.61 70.90
C LYS A 342 108.87 145.78 70.20
N LYS A 343 108.28 146.99 70.13
CA LYS A 343 108.96 148.19 69.60
C LYS A 343 108.65 149.47 70.37
N GLY A 344 109.42 149.72 71.43
CA GLY A 344 109.77 151.06 71.92
C GLY A 344 111.22 151.39 71.55
N LYS A 345 111.51 152.67 71.27
CA LYS A 345 112.83 153.29 70.93
C LYS A 345 113.44 152.95 69.55
N LEU A 346 113.12 153.74 68.52
CA LEU A 346 114.07 154.48 67.65
C LEU A 346 113.32 155.36 66.63
N LYS A 347 113.97 156.48 66.25
CA LYS A 347 113.47 157.65 65.51
C LYS A 347 113.06 157.42 64.03
N SER A 348 112.20 158.35 63.58
CA SER A 348 112.20 159.11 62.31
C SER A 348 111.62 158.56 60.99
N SER A 349 110.81 159.43 60.36
CA SER A 349 110.79 159.78 58.92
C SER A 349 109.48 159.54 58.11
N LYS A 350 108.81 160.67 57.85
CA LYS A 350 108.22 161.18 56.58
C LYS A 350 107.43 160.25 55.61
N LYS A 351 106.15 160.63 55.46
CA LYS A 351 105.53 161.34 54.30
C LYS A 351 105.58 160.72 52.89
N GLY A 352 104.39 160.50 52.31
CA GLY A 352 104.08 160.62 50.86
C GLY A 352 103.43 159.38 50.23
N LYS A 353 102.72 159.38 49.09
CA LYS A 353 102.02 160.37 48.25
C LYS A 353 101.42 159.54 47.07
N LYS A 354 100.13 159.75 46.76
CA LYS A 354 99.44 159.78 45.42
C LYS A 354 99.90 158.86 44.23
N GLY A 355 98.93 158.19 43.58
CA GLY A 355 98.96 157.67 42.18
C GLY A 355 98.13 156.38 42.04
N LYS A 356 96.98 156.27 41.33
CA LYS A 356 96.62 156.36 39.89
C LYS A 356 97.21 155.23 39.01
N LYS A 357 96.27 154.50 38.34
CA LYS A 357 96.26 153.89 36.97
C LYS A 357 96.14 152.35 36.83
N LYS A 358 95.04 151.97 36.15
CA LYS A 358 94.86 151.07 34.98
C LYS A 358 95.58 149.72 34.89
N GLY A 359 94.75 148.71 34.63
CA GLY A 359 94.96 147.58 33.69
C GLY A 359 94.23 146.32 34.19
N LYS A 360 93.75 145.37 33.39
CA LYS A 360 93.42 145.23 31.96
C LYS A 360 92.83 143.80 31.83
N LYS A 361 91.75 143.66 31.06
CA LYS A 361 91.24 142.50 30.29
C LYS A 361 91.45 141.02 30.72
N GLY A 362 90.34 140.30 30.63
CA GLY A 362 90.15 138.96 30.04
C GLY A 362 88.73 138.51 30.43
N ASP A 363 87.64 138.67 29.67
CA ASP A 363 87.26 138.33 28.29
C ASP A 363 86.99 136.83 28.02
N GLY A 364 85.73 136.55 27.66
CA GLY A 364 85.24 135.36 26.95
C GLY A 364 84.70 134.19 27.80
N LYS A 365 83.62 133.47 27.46
CA LYS A 365 82.67 133.56 26.33
C LYS A 365 81.59 132.46 26.50
N LYS A 366 80.32 132.86 26.37
CA LYS A 366 79.13 132.22 25.72
C LYS A 366 78.98 130.68 25.57
N LYS A 367 77.75 130.22 25.87
CA LYS A 367 76.69 129.58 25.00
C LYS A 367 75.97 128.48 25.82
N ALA A 368 74.66 128.45 26.03
CA ALA A 368 73.50 128.49 25.12
C ALA A 368 73.32 127.24 24.24
N SER A 369 72.43 126.32 24.64
CA SER A 369 71.40 125.61 23.83
C SER A 369 70.84 124.41 24.64
N LYS A 370 69.55 124.27 24.96
CA LYS A 370 68.34 124.11 24.13
C LYS A 370 68.12 122.65 23.68
N LYS A 371 66.93 122.15 24.08
CA LYS A 371 66.00 121.24 23.37
C LYS A 371 66.15 119.71 23.49
N LYS A 372 65.02 119.14 23.95
CA LYS A 372 64.18 118.08 23.34
C LYS A 372 64.88 116.77 22.95
N LYS A 373 64.37 115.67 23.49
CA LYS A 373 63.23 114.99 22.87
C LYS A 373 62.35 114.37 23.94
#